data_AF-A0A961QKB2-F1
#
_entry.id   AF-A0A961QKB2-F1
#
_cell.length_a   1.000
_cell.length_b   1.000
_cell.length_c   1.000
_cell.angle_alpha   90.00
_cell.angle_beta   90.00
_cell.angle_gamma   90.00
#
_symmetry.space_group_name_H-M   'P 1'
#
loop_
_entity.id
_entity.type
_entity.pdbx_description
1 polymer ?
#
loop_
_entity_poly.entity_id
_entity_poly.type
_entity_poly.pdbx_seq_one_letter_code
_entity_poly.pdbx_strand_id
1 'polypeptide(L)'
;MSARRPIRVLDFGQVMAGPLAGRLMADVGAEVIKIETPEGDTMRSRPPLRDGHSAYFGTLNAGKRSVVLDLKTEAGRRDAFELARSADVVLENFRPGVMARLGLGYEALSAANPRLIYCAISGFGQQGEGAKRPA
;
A
#
# COMPACT_ATOMS: atom_id res chain seq x y z
N MET A 1 -4.19 -3.99 32.44
CA MET A 1 -3.58 -4.27 31.13
C MET A 1 -3.66 -3.00 30.30
N SER A 2 -2.52 -2.41 29.90
CA SER A 2 -2.53 -1.25 29.00
C SER A 2 -2.86 -1.74 27.59
N ALA A 3 -3.95 -1.25 26.99
CA ALA A 3 -4.35 -1.65 25.65
C ALA A 3 -3.30 -1.13 24.65
N ARG A 4 -2.58 -2.05 23.99
CA ARG A 4 -1.61 -1.69 22.96
C ARG A 4 -2.38 -1.17 21.74
N ARG A 5 -1.94 -0.04 21.17
CA ARG A 5 -2.53 0.48 19.93
C ARG A 5 -2.47 -0.58 18.82
N PRO A 6 -3.45 -0.61 17.90
CA PRO A 6 -3.40 -1.54 16.76
C PRO A 6 -2.15 -1.29 15.91
N ILE A 7 -1.72 -2.33 15.21
CA ILE A 7 -0.67 -2.24 14.19
C ILE A 7 -1.16 -1.35 13.06
N ARG A 8 -0.36 -0.34 12.69
CA ARG A 8 -0.66 0.56 11.59
C ARG A 8 0.03 0.10 10.33
N VAL A 9 -0.75 -0.10 9.27
CA VAL A 9 -0.30 -0.54 7.95
C VAL A 9 -0.58 0.56 6.94
N LEU A 10 0.44 0.96 6.19
CA LEU A 10 0.28 1.85 5.04
C LEU A 10 0.34 1.02 3.77
N ASP A 11 -0.79 0.95 3.06
CA ASP A 11 -1.00 0.09 1.91
C ASP A 11 -1.01 0.91 0.61
N PHE A 12 0.10 0.87 -0.13
CA PHE A 12 0.21 1.41 -1.48
C PHE A 12 -0.23 0.40 -2.55
N GLY A 13 -0.68 -0.78 -2.14
CA GLY A 13 -1.03 -1.87 -3.01
C GLY A 13 -2.17 -1.53 -3.97
N GLN A 14 -2.06 -2.02 -5.20
CA GLN A 14 -3.06 -1.88 -6.26
C GLN A 14 -3.53 -3.24 -6.77
N VAL A 15 -4.72 -3.24 -7.38
CA VAL A 15 -5.32 -4.39 -8.08
C VAL A 15 -5.69 -5.56 -7.18
N MET A 16 -4.75 -6.41 -6.76
CA MET A 16 -5.08 -7.64 -6.04
C MET A 16 -4.09 -8.04 -4.95
N ALA A 17 -2.82 -8.28 -5.28
CA ALA A 17 -1.88 -8.89 -4.32
C ALA A 17 -1.63 -8.02 -3.08
N GLY A 18 -1.29 -6.74 -3.26
CA GLY A 18 -1.16 -5.78 -2.16
C GLY A 18 -2.48 -5.56 -1.42
N PRO A 19 -3.59 -5.25 -2.11
CA PRO A 19 -4.88 -5.07 -1.48
C PRO A 19 -5.35 -6.27 -0.64
N LEU A 20 -5.17 -7.50 -1.13
CA LEU A 20 -5.54 -8.70 -0.37
C LEU A 20 -4.70 -8.85 0.90
N ALA A 21 -3.38 -8.61 0.83
CA ALA A 21 -2.52 -8.61 2.02
C ALA A 21 -3.01 -7.59 3.05
N GLY A 22 -3.27 -6.35 2.63
CA GLY A 22 -3.83 -5.31 3.51
C GLY A 22 -5.20 -5.68 4.07
N ARG A 23 -6.06 -6.34 3.30
CA ARG A 23 -7.38 -6.80 3.76
C ARG A 23 -7.25 -7.84 4.87
N LEU A 24 -6.39 -8.83 4.69
CA LEU A 24 -6.14 -9.85 5.71
C LEU A 24 -5.59 -9.24 7.00
N MET A 25 -4.73 -8.21 6.90
CA MET A 25 -4.25 -7.48 8.08
C MET A 25 -5.38 -6.71 8.78
N ALA A 26 -6.29 -6.08 8.02
CA ALA A 26 -7.46 -5.41 8.59
C ALA A 26 -8.40 -6.40 9.30
N ASP A 27 -8.63 -7.58 8.71
CA ASP A 27 -9.48 -8.62 9.29
C ASP A 27 -8.96 -9.13 10.65
N VAL A 28 -7.65 -9.06 10.91
CA VAL A 28 -7.03 -9.43 12.20
C VAL A 28 -6.78 -8.23 13.14
N GLY A 29 -7.37 -7.06 12.84
CA GLY A 29 -7.40 -5.91 13.74
C GLY A 29 -6.33 -4.84 13.51
N ALA A 30 -5.62 -4.85 12.38
CA ALA A 30 -4.72 -3.76 12.02
C ALA A 30 -5.50 -2.51 11.57
N GLU A 31 -4.96 -1.32 11.87
CA GLU A 31 -5.38 -0.08 11.22
C GLU A 31 -4.70 -0.01 9.85
N VAL A 32 -5.46 -0.25 8.78
CA VAL A 32 -4.93 -0.23 7.42
C VAL A 32 -5.38 1.04 6.70
N ILE A 33 -4.41 1.82 6.24
CA ILE A 33 -4.61 3.06 5.48
C ILE A 33 -4.15 2.81 4.05
N LYS A 34 -5.09 2.75 3.12
CA LYS A 34 -4.82 2.65 1.68
C LYS A 34 -4.45 4.02 1.13
N ILE A 35 -3.31 4.10 0.45
CA ILE A 35 -2.90 5.28 -0.31
C ILE A 35 -3.35 5.11 -1.76
N GLU A 36 -4.08 6.10 -2.26
CA GLU A 36 -4.63 6.11 -3.61
C GLU A 36 -4.20 7.34 -4.39
N THR A 37 -4.14 7.23 -5.71
CA THR A 37 -3.92 8.38 -6.59
C THR A 37 -5.20 9.22 -6.66
N PRO A 38 -5.15 10.45 -7.21
CA PRO A 38 -6.35 11.28 -7.43
C PRO A 38 -7.48 10.58 -8.19
N GLU A 39 -7.14 9.66 -9.09
CA GLU A 39 -8.09 8.85 -9.86
C GLU A 39 -8.65 7.65 -9.08
N GLY A 40 -8.07 7.34 -7.92
CA GLY A 40 -8.39 6.16 -7.12
C GLY A 40 -7.74 4.87 -7.65
N ASP A 41 -7.89 3.79 -6.89
CA ASP A 41 -7.54 2.45 -7.38
C ASP A 41 -8.40 2.09 -8.60
N THR A 42 -7.78 1.59 -9.67
CA THR A 42 -8.47 1.19 -10.91
C THR A 42 -9.54 0.12 -10.68
N MET A 43 -9.45 -0.64 -9.58
CA MET A 43 -10.45 -1.62 -9.21
C MET A 43 -11.77 -0.99 -8.75
N ARG A 44 -11.82 0.29 -8.35
CA ARG A 44 -13.05 0.94 -7.87
C ARG A 44 -14.20 0.89 -8.89
N SER A 45 -13.88 0.89 -10.18
CA SER A 45 -14.84 0.85 -11.29
C SER A 45 -14.86 -0.50 -12.02
N ARG A 46 -14.15 -1.52 -11.53
CA ARG A 46 -14.06 -2.82 -12.21
C ARG A 46 -15.34 -3.65 -12.01
N PRO A 47 -16.00 -4.14 -13.08
CA PRO A 47 -17.13 -5.06 -12.96
C PRO A 47 -16.74 -6.38 -12.29
N PRO A 48 -17.68 -7.08 -11.61
CA PRO A 48 -19.10 -6.75 -11.51
C PRO A 48 -19.37 -5.60 -10.54
N LEU A 49 -20.35 -4.76 -10.89
CA LEU A 49 -20.77 -3.62 -10.10
C LEU A 49 -22.04 -3.96 -9.32
N ARG A 50 -22.10 -3.52 -8.06
CA ARG A 50 -23.29 -3.52 -7.22
C ARG A 50 -23.53 -2.09 -6.78
N ASP A 51 -24.71 -1.56 -7.09
CA ASP A 51 -25.09 -0.16 -6.78
C ASP A 51 -24.06 0.86 -7.28
N GLY A 52 -23.49 0.63 -8.48
CA GLY A 52 -22.46 1.49 -9.08
C GLY A 52 -21.03 1.30 -8.52
N HIS A 53 -20.83 0.40 -7.56
CA HIS A 53 -19.53 0.16 -6.93
C HIS A 53 -18.97 -1.23 -7.26
N SER A 54 -17.66 -1.33 -7.48
CA SER A 54 -17.01 -2.62 -7.75
C SER A 54 -17.08 -3.57 -6.56
N ALA A 55 -17.64 -4.76 -6.79
CA ALA A 55 -17.59 -5.84 -5.82
C ALA A 55 -16.15 -6.34 -5.57
N TYR A 56 -15.27 -6.26 -6.57
CA TYR A 56 -13.85 -6.59 -6.40
C TYR A 56 -13.17 -5.63 -5.43
N PHE A 57 -13.33 -4.31 -5.66
CA PHE A 57 -12.73 -3.32 -4.77
C PHE A 57 -13.25 -3.49 -3.34
N GLY A 58 -14.57 -3.66 -3.18
CA GLY A 58 -15.19 -3.89 -1.87
C GLY A 58 -14.61 -5.11 -1.15
N THR A 59 -14.47 -6.24 -1.86
CA THR A 59 -13.92 -7.47 -1.28
C THR A 59 -12.46 -7.30 -0.85
N LEU A 60 -11.64 -6.65 -1.68
CA LEU A 60 -10.20 -6.52 -1.46
C LEU A 60 -9.81 -5.38 -0.52
N ASN A 61 -10.72 -4.48 -0.17
CA ASN A 61 -10.39 -3.28 0.63
C ASN A 61 -11.37 -2.99 1.78
N ALA A 62 -12.34 -3.86 2.05
CA ALA A 62 -13.18 -3.74 3.24
C ALA A 62 -12.33 -3.63 4.51
N GLY A 63 -12.78 -2.81 5.47
CA GLY A 63 -12.08 -2.55 6.73
C GLY A 63 -10.95 -1.52 6.65
N LYS A 64 -10.51 -1.13 5.45
CA LYS A 64 -9.45 -0.11 5.29
C LYS A 64 -10.01 1.31 5.32
N ARG A 65 -9.18 2.24 5.81
CA ARG A 65 -9.32 3.67 5.54
C ARG A 65 -8.64 4.01 4.22
N SER A 66 -9.06 5.07 3.55
CA SER A 66 -8.46 5.52 2.29
C SER A 66 -8.06 6.99 2.38
N VAL A 67 -6.88 7.31 1.87
CA VAL A 67 -6.37 8.68 1.70
C VAL A 67 -5.85 8.83 0.27
N VAL A 68 -6.24 9.92 -0.37
CA VAL A 68 -5.76 10.29 -1.71
C VAL A 68 -4.49 11.12 -1.56
N LEU A 69 -3.38 10.68 -2.18
CA LEU A 69 -2.13 11.41 -2.27
C LEU A 69 -1.57 11.33 -3.70
N ASP A 70 -1.27 12.48 -4.29
CA ASP A 70 -0.62 12.52 -5.60
C ASP A 70 0.90 12.39 -5.47
N LEU A 71 1.40 11.17 -5.61
CA LEU A 71 2.83 10.84 -5.54
C LEU A 71 3.65 11.41 -6.72
N LYS A 72 3.01 11.99 -7.75
CA LYS A 72 3.70 12.73 -8.81
C LYS A 72 4.17 14.10 -8.32
N THR A 73 3.51 14.65 -7.31
CA THR A 73 3.88 15.93 -6.69
C THR A 73 4.90 15.76 -5.57
N GLU A 74 5.71 16.78 -5.33
CA GLU A 74 6.63 16.79 -4.19
C GLU A 74 5.88 16.76 -2.85
N ALA A 75 4.81 17.55 -2.73
CA ALA A 75 3.96 17.57 -1.53
C ALA A 75 3.35 16.20 -1.24
N GLY A 76 2.78 15.52 -2.24
CA GLY A 76 2.20 14.19 -2.06
C GLY A 76 3.23 13.13 -1.68
N ARG A 77 4.46 13.18 -2.23
CA ARG A 77 5.55 12.30 -1.80
C ARG A 77 5.97 12.56 -0.36
N ARG A 78 6.11 13.84 0.02
CA ARG A 78 6.45 14.23 1.40
C ARG A 78 5.37 13.74 2.38
N ASP A 79 4.10 14.00 2.08
CA ASP A 79 3.01 13.63 2.98
C ASP A 79 2.88 12.08 3.08
N ALA A 80 3.10 11.35 1.98
CA ALA A 80 3.18 9.90 2.00
C ALA A 80 4.35 9.37 2.83
N PHE A 81 5.52 10.01 2.75
CA PHE A 81 6.69 9.68 3.55
C PHE A 81 6.43 9.89 5.05
N GLU A 82 5.80 11.00 5.41
CA GLU A 82 5.44 11.32 6.79
C GLU A 82 4.45 10.30 7.39
N LEU A 83 3.49 9.83 6.59
CA LEU A 83 2.62 8.73 7.01
C LEU A 83 3.42 7.42 7.15
N ALA A 84 4.26 7.10 6.17
CA ALA A 84 5.01 5.84 6.10
C ALA A 84 6.01 5.71 7.26
N ARG A 85 6.72 6.78 7.62
CA ARG A 85 7.66 6.77 8.76
C ARG A 85 6.97 6.53 10.10
N SER A 86 5.66 6.78 10.20
CA SER A 86 4.87 6.53 11.41
C SER A 86 4.15 5.18 11.42
N ALA A 87 4.19 4.44 10.31
CA ALA A 87 3.55 3.14 10.18
C ALA A 87 4.43 2.03 10.78
N ASP A 88 3.79 0.94 11.21
CA ASP A 88 4.50 -0.26 11.64
C ASP A 88 4.84 -1.16 10.44
N VAL A 89 3.97 -1.15 9.41
CA VAL A 89 4.14 -1.92 8.18
C VAL A 89 3.86 -1.04 6.95
N VAL A 90 4.67 -1.20 5.90
CA VAL A 90 4.38 -0.68 4.55
C VAL A 90 4.18 -1.86 3.59
N LEU A 91 3.07 -1.83 2.85
CA LEU A 91 2.75 -2.78 1.78
C LEU A 91 2.78 -2.08 0.43
N GLU A 92 3.41 -2.70 -0.57
CA GLU A 92 3.39 -2.22 -1.94
C GLU A 92 3.57 -3.37 -2.93
N ASN A 93 3.03 -3.18 -4.14
CA ASN A 93 3.19 -4.14 -5.23
C ASN A 93 3.49 -3.44 -6.56
N PHE A 94 4.25 -2.36 -6.51
CA PHE A 94 4.72 -1.69 -7.71
C PHE A 94 5.85 -2.48 -8.36
N ARG A 95 6.15 -2.15 -9.62
CA ARG A 95 7.34 -2.69 -10.29
C ARG A 95 8.58 -2.36 -9.48
N PRO A 96 9.57 -3.27 -9.38
CA PRO A 96 10.79 -3.01 -8.61
C PRO A 96 11.45 -1.67 -8.94
N GLY A 97 11.82 -0.95 -7.86
CA GLY A 97 12.43 0.38 -7.90
C GLY A 97 11.48 1.56 -8.08
N VAL A 98 10.16 1.37 -8.26
CA VAL A 98 9.20 2.48 -8.30
C VAL A 98 9.18 3.24 -6.99
N MET A 99 8.99 2.56 -5.86
CA MET A 99 8.98 3.20 -4.54
C MET A 99 10.30 3.90 -4.20
N ALA A 100 11.44 3.32 -4.60
CA ALA A 100 12.74 3.96 -4.44
C ALA A 100 12.83 5.31 -5.19
N ARG A 101 12.36 5.37 -6.45
CA ARG A 101 12.30 6.62 -7.22
C ARG A 101 11.34 7.66 -6.62
N LEU A 102 10.34 7.21 -5.89
CA LEU A 102 9.40 8.07 -5.17
C LEU A 102 9.92 8.52 -3.79
N GLY A 103 11.11 8.08 -3.36
CA GLY A 103 11.63 8.35 -2.02
C GLY A 103 10.92 7.55 -0.91
N LEU A 104 10.13 6.54 -1.27
CA LEU A 104 9.33 5.70 -0.39
C LEU A 104 9.84 4.25 -0.35
N GLY A 105 11.06 4.01 -0.83
CA GLY A 105 11.67 2.67 -0.81
C GLY A 105 12.14 2.25 0.59
N TYR A 106 12.44 0.97 0.75
CA TYR A 106 12.89 0.40 2.02
C TYR A 106 14.07 1.15 2.65
N GLU A 107 15.11 1.47 1.90
CA GLU A 107 16.30 2.15 2.44
C GLU A 107 15.94 3.52 3.08
N ALA A 108 15.16 4.34 2.38
CA ALA A 108 14.74 5.65 2.87
C ALA A 108 13.84 5.54 4.10
N LEU A 109 12.85 4.64 4.07
CA LEU A 109 11.87 4.50 5.14
C LEU A 109 12.42 3.79 6.37
N SER A 110 13.28 2.77 6.21
CA SER A 110 13.92 2.08 7.33
C SER A 110 14.93 2.96 8.05
N ALA A 111 15.60 3.87 7.34
CA ALA A 111 16.44 4.88 7.96
C ALA A 111 15.63 5.84 8.86
N ALA A 112 14.43 6.23 8.44
CA ALA A 112 13.54 7.10 9.22
C ALA A 112 12.76 6.35 10.32
N ASN A 113 12.51 5.05 10.13
CA ASN A 113 11.85 4.17 11.08
C ASN A 113 12.54 2.79 11.11
N PRO A 114 13.53 2.59 11.99
CA PRO A 114 14.27 1.33 12.08
C PRO A 114 13.44 0.12 12.53
N ARG A 115 12.19 0.33 12.97
CA ARG A 115 11.26 -0.74 13.36
C ARG A 115 10.29 -1.12 12.25
N LEU A 116 10.37 -0.45 11.09
CA LEU A 116 9.46 -0.66 9.97
C LEU A 116 9.61 -2.07 9.41
N ILE A 117 8.47 -2.72 9.19
CA ILE A 117 8.38 -3.88 8.30
C ILE A 117 7.99 -3.39 6.92
N TYR A 118 8.82 -3.64 5.91
CA TYR A 118 8.53 -3.27 4.53
C TYR A 118 8.32 -4.53 3.70
N CYS A 119 7.17 -4.64 3.05
CA CYS A 119 6.81 -5.79 2.24
C CYS A 119 6.48 -5.34 0.81
N ALA A 120 7.36 -5.75 -0.12
CA ALA A 120 7.23 -5.51 -1.54
C ALA A 120 6.79 -6.80 -2.25
N ILE A 121 5.73 -6.72 -3.06
CA ILE A 121 5.15 -7.87 -3.75
C ILE A 121 5.31 -7.70 -5.25
N SER A 122 6.06 -8.57 -5.91
CA SER A 122 6.24 -8.55 -7.37
C SER A 122 6.30 -9.97 -7.94
N GLY A 123 5.93 -10.15 -9.21
CA GLY A 123 5.80 -11.49 -9.81
C GLY A 123 7.11 -12.29 -9.88
N PHE A 124 8.25 -11.63 -10.10
CA PHE A 124 9.56 -12.27 -10.18
C PHE A 124 10.50 -11.88 -9.02
N GLY A 125 9.96 -11.27 -7.96
CA GLY A 125 10.77 -10.74 -6.86
C GLY A 125 11.43 -9.39 -7.17
N GLN A 126 12.18 -8.87 -6.20
CA GLN A 126 12.80 -7.53 -6.26
C GLN A 126 14.21 -7.55 -6.87
N GLN A 127 14.77 -8.74 -7.08
CA GLN A 127 16.16 -8.96 -7.51
C GLN A 127 16.23 -10.01 -8.63
N GLY A 128 17.37 -10.07 -9.32
CA GLY A 128 17.61 -11.01 -10.41
C GLY A 128 17.15 -10.50 -11.77
N GLU A 129 17.51 -11.24 -12.83
CA GLU A 129 17.27 -10.85 -14.23
C GLU A 129 15.78 -10.66 -14.56
N GLY A 130 14.92 -11.45 -13.90
CA GLY A 130 13.47 -11.39 -14.08
C GLY A 130 12.78 -10.20 -13.41
N ALA A 131 13.44 -9.46 -12.50
CA ALA A 131 12.79 -8.47 -11.64
C ALA A 131 12.06 -7.35 -12.41
N LYS A 132 12.52 -7.02 -13.62
CA LYS A 132 11.93 -5.97 -14.46
C LYS A 132 10.90 -6.48 -15.47
N ARG A 133 10.61 -7.79 -15.50
CA ARG A 133 9.63 -8.38 -16.41
C ARG A 133 8.20 -8.07 -15.95
N PRO A 134 7.25 -7.89 -16.87
CA PRO A 134 5.83 -7.80 -16.51
C PRO A 134 5.32 -9.15 -15.97
N ALA A 135 4.43 -9.08 -14.99
CA ALA A 135 3.72 -10.21 -14.38
C ALA A 135 2.37 -9.73 -13.86
#